data_AF-A0A1Z5KD91-F1
#
_entry.id   AF-A0A1Z5KD91-F1
#
_cell.length_a   1.000
_cell.length_b   1.000
_cell.length_c   1.000
_cell.angle_alpha   90.00
_cell.angle_beta   90.00
_cell.angle_gamma   90.00
#
_symmetry.space_group_name_H-M   'P 1'
#
loop_
_entity.id
_entity.type
_entity.pdbx_description
1 polymer ?
#
loop_
_entity_poly.entity_id
_entity_poly.type
_entity_poly.pdbx_seq_one_letter_code
_entity_poly.pdbx_strand_id
1 'polypeptide(L)'
;MIASTLRSTGRVASTRTQRRTMAGGFPANMAVKKNKFMEEWNGKREITEKSFEVNFANIPTLVMTLLVVPYGIYTWSRSEFLNGSDDPRYKDLC
;
A
#
# COMPACT_ATOMS: atom_id res chain seq x y z
N MET A 1 -45.43 -38.22 -10.40
CA MET A 1 -45.04 -37.16 -9.45
C MET A 1 -44.05 -36.25 -10.16
N ILE A 2 -44.42 -35.00 -10.40
CA ILE A 2 -43.60 -34.01 -11.09
C ILE A 2 -42.80 -33.26 -10.03
N ALA A 3 -41.47 -33.26 -10.11
CA ALA A 3 -40.61 -32.43 -9.28
C ALA A 3 -39.90 -31.41 -10.18
N SER A 4 -40.44 -30.20 -10.25
CA SER A 4 -39.83 -29.05 -10.91
C SER A 4 -38.74 -28.45 -10.00
N THR A 5 -37.48 -28.65 -10.35
CA THR A 5 -36.36 -27.93 -9.71
C THR A 5 -36.30 -26.49 -10.21
N LEU A 6 -36.80 -25.56 -9.38
CA LEU A 6 -36.62 -24.12 -9.54
C LEU A 6 -35.13 -23.75 -9.37
N ARG A 7 -34.45 -23.43 -10.47
CA ARG A 7 -33.12 -22.79 -10.41
C ARG A 7 -33.31 -21.28 -10.22
N SER A 8 -33.10 -20.82 -9.00
CA SER A 8 -32.96 -19.40 -8.67
C SER A 8 -31.68 -18.87 -9.30
N THR A 9 -31.79 -18.14 -10.41
CA THR A 9 -30.71 -17.30 -10.93
C THR A 9 -30.59 -16.06 -10.05
N GLY A 10 -29.69 -16.12 -9.06
CA GLY A 10 -29.31 -14.95 -8.27
C GLY A 10 -28.66 -13.89 -9.16
N ARG A 11 -29.32 -12.75 -9.35
CA ARG A 11 -28.73 -11.57 -9.98
C ARG A 11 -27.71 -10.97 -9.01
N VAL A 12 -26.42 -11.07 -9.33
CA VAL A 12 -25.37 -10.36 -8.59
C VAL A 12 -25.52 -8.86 -8.90
N ALA A 13 -25.96 -8.10 -7.90
CA ALA A 13 -25.98 -6.65 -7.98
C ALA A 13 -24.52 -6.15 -8.00
N SER A 14 -24.02 -5.80 -9.18
CA SER A 14 -22.78 -5.03 -9.30
C SER A 14 -23.03 -3.67 -8.64
N THR A 15 -22.50 -3.47 -7.44
CA THR A 15 -22.46 -2.17 -6.77
C THR A 15 -21.61 -1.23 -7.62
N ARG A 16 -22.26 -0.53 -8.55
CA ARG A 16 -21.64 0.50 -9.38
C ARG A 16 -21.21 1.62 -8.43
N THR A 17 -19.92 1.68 -8.08
CA THR A 17 -19.36 2.76 -7.26
C THR A 17 -19.75 4.09 -7.89
N GLN A 18 -20.57 4.88 -7.18
CA GLN A 18 -20.96 6.21 -7.62
C GLN A 18 -19.69 7.07 -7.69
N ARG A 19 -19.19 7.31 -8.90
CA ARG A 19 -18.09 8.26 -9.12
C ARG A 19 -18.62 9.65 -8.78
N ARG A 20 -18.03 10.28 -7.76
CA ARG A 20 -18.30 11.69 -7.44
C ARG A 20 -17.97 12.53 -8.67
N THR A 21 -18.87 13.43 -9.05
CA THR A 21 -18.62 14.42 -10.09
C THR A 21 -17.58 15.40 -9.56
N MET A 22 -16.29 15.12 -9.79
CA MET A 22 -15.17 15.93 -9.27
C MET A 22 -14.91 17.14 -10.19
N ALA A 23 -15.92 17.98 -10.39
CA ALA A 23 -15.80 19.31 -10.98
C ALA A 23 -17.04 20.15 -10.61
N GLY A 24 -16.85 21.13 -9.73
CA GLY A 24 -17.84 22.17 -9.44
C GLY A 24 -18.05 23.07 -10.67
N GLY A 25 -19.20 23.74 -10.70
CA GLY A 25 -19.66 24.54 -11.84
C GLY A 25 -18.74 25.70 -12.26
N PHE A 26 -19.13 26.28 -13.40
CA PHE A 26 -18.49 27.42 -14.08
C PHE A 26 -18.27 28.64 -13.14
N PRO A 27 -17.19 29.45 -13.26
CA PRO A 27 -16.22 29.55 -14.35
C PRO A 27 -14.85 28.90 -14.09
N ALA A 28 -14.66 28.19 -12.96
CA ALA A 28 -13.39 27.50 -12.67
C ALA A 28 -13.45 26.02 -13.06
N ASN A 29 -13.75 25.73 -14.33
CA ASN A 29 -13.42 24.44 -14.91
C ASN A 29 -11.90 24.39 -15.06
N MET A 30 -11.24 23.98 -13.98
CA MET A 30 -9.83 23.67 -13.81
C MET A 30 -9.02 23.73 -15.11
N ALA A 31 -8.06 24.65 -15.20
CA ALA A 31 -7.18 24.86 -16.36
C ALA A 31 -6.40 23.60 -16.82
N VAL A 32 -6.48 22.52 -16.05
CA VAL A 32 -5.87 21.23 -16.32
C VAL A 32 -6.93 20.25 -16.82
N LYS A 33 -6.77 19.80 -18.07
CA LYS A 33 -7.60 18.72 -18.63
C LYS A 33 -7.36 17.44 -17.84
N LYS A 34 -8.42 16.86 -17.30
CA LYS A 34 -8.38 15.58 -16.58
C LYS A 34 -7.94 14.46 -17.53
N ASN A 35 -6.81 13.83 -17.22
CA ASN A 35 -6.37 12.62 -17.91
C ASN A 35 -6.93 11.39 -17.18
N LYS A 36 -7.82 10.66 -17.85
CA LYS A 36 -8.46 9.44 -17.31
C LYS A 36 -7.46 8.44 -16.74
N PHE A 37 -6.32 8.24 -17.42
CA PHE A 37 -5.32 7.27 -16.99
C PHE A 37 -4.58 7.72 -15.73
N MET A 38 -4.30 9.02 -15.60
CA MET A 38 -3.66 9.57 -14.41
C MET A 38 -4.60 9.56 -13.21
N GLU A 39 -5.87 9.91 -13.39
CA GLU A 39 -6.85 9.87 -12.30
C GLU A 39 -7.11 8.43 -11.82
N GLU A 40 -7.20 7.46 -12.73
CA GLU A 40 -7.37 6.06 -12.36
C GLU A 40 -6.13 5.48 -11.68
N TRP A 41 -4.93 5.81 -12.16
CA TRP A 41 -3.68 5.42 -11.52
C TRP A 41 -3.56 6.01 -10.11
N ASN A 42 -3.89 7.28 -9.95
CA ASN A 42 -3.87 7.94 -8.65
C ASN A 42 -4.91 7.33 -7.70
N GLY A 43 -6.14 7.08 -8.18
CA GLY A 43 -7.17 6.42 -7.38
C GLY A 43 -6.80 5.01 -6.94
N LYS A 44 -6.07 4.23 -7.77
CA LYS A 44 -5.56 2.91 -7.37
C LYS A 44 -4.49 3.00 -6.29
N ARG A 45 -3.62 4.02 -6.34
CA ARG A 45 -2.59 4.24 -5.31
C ARG A 45 -3.17 4.66 -3.98
N GLU A 46 -4.18 5.51 -3.99
CA GLU A 46 -4.83 6.02 -2.78
C GLU A 46 -5.60 4.92 -2.01
N ILE A 47 -6.03 3.85 -2.68
CA ILE A 47 -6.82 2.76 -2.08
C ILE A 47 -5.93 1.56 -1.69
N THR A 48 -4.61 1.68 -1.80
CA THR A 48 -3.67 0.57 -1.57
C THR A 48 -3.80 -0.08 -0.19
N GLU A 49 -4.14 0.70 0.85
CA GLU A 49 -4.34 0.22 2.22
C GLU A 49 -5.53 -0.75 2.36
N LYS A 50 -6.58 -0.58 1.56
CA LYS A 50 -7.77 -1.45 1.60
C LYS A 50 -7.60 -2.73 0.80
N SER A 51 -6.73 -2.70 -0.21
CA SER A 51 -6.41 -3.86 -1.05
C SER A 51 -5.19 -4.65 -0.55
N PHE A 52 -4.59 -4.22 0.56
CA PHE A 52 -3.44 -4.91 1.11
C PHE A 52 -3.87 -6.21 1.78
N GLU A 53 -3.49 -7.33 1.18
CA GLU A 53 -3.74 -8.66 1.71
C GLU A 53 -2.41 -9.37 1.99
N VAL A 54 -2.33 -10.01 3.15
CA VAL A 54 -1.15 -10.79 3.54
C VAL A 54 -1.26 -12.17 2.89
N ASN A 55 -0.44 -12.38 1.87
CA ASN A 55 -0.31 -13.66 1.16
C ASN A 55 1.07 -14.26 1.43
N PHE A 56 1.19 -15.59 1.42
CA PHE A 56 2.45 -16.32 1.55
C PHE A 56 3.52 -15.87 0.55
N ALA A 57 3.14 -15.36 -0.63
CA ALA A 57 4.08 -14.79 -1.59
C ALA A 57 4.69 -13.44 -1.13
N ASN A 58 3.96 -12.64 -0.35
CA ASN A 58 4.36 -11.30 0.08
C ASN A 58 5.03 -11.30 1.46
N ILE A 59 4.78 -12.34 2.27
CA ILE A 59 5.36 -12.49 3.62
C ILE A 59 6.89 -12.40 3.62
N PRO A 60 7.64 -13.09 2.72
CA PRO A 60 9.09 -12.98 2.71
C PRO A 60 9.57 -11.55 2.50
N THR A 61 8.94 -10.81 1.58
CA THR A 61 9.30 -9.41 1.29
C THR A 61 9.00 -8.51 2.49
N LEU A 62 7.88 -8.71 3.18
CA LEU A 62 7.53 -7.95 4.39
C LEU A 62 8.52 -8.23 5.54
N VAL A 63 8.87 -9.50 5.77
CA VAL A 63 9.83 -9.89 6.81
C VAL A 63 11.21 -9.32 6.51
N MET A 64 11.66 -9.40 5.25
CA MET A 64 12.96 -8.86 4.86
C MET A 64 13.04 -7.35 5.05
N THR A 65 12.01 -6.62 4.62
CA THR A 65 12.01 -5.15 4.64
C THR A 65 11.72 -4.55 6.02
N LEU A 66 10.82 -5.16 6.81
CA LEU A 66 10.40 -4.63 8.10
C LEU A 66 11.24 -5.12 9.28
N LEU A 67 11.88 -6.29 9.17
CA LEU A 67 12.64 -6.89 10.28
C LEU A 67 14.12 -7.04 9.91
N VAL A 68 14.43 -7.79 8.86
CA VAL A 68 15.81 -8.21 8.59
C VAL A 68 16.71 -7.02 8.23
N VAL A 69 16.28 -6.16 7.30
CA VAL A 69 17.05 -4.98 6.89
C VAL A 69 17.27 -4.00 8.05
N PRO A 70 16.24 -3.52 8.77
CA PRO A 70 16.46 -2.57 9.86
C PRO A 70 17.24 -3.18 11.03
N TYR A 71 17.01 -4.45 11.36
CA TYR A 71 17.79 -5.14 12.39
C TYR A 71 19.25 -5.34 11.97
N GLY A 72 19.48 -5.74 10.71
CA GLY A 72 20.82 -5.89 10.15
C GLY A 72 21.61 -4.59 10.21
N ILE A 73 21.02 -3.47 9.77
CA ILE A 73 21.63 -2.14 9.87
C ILE A 73 21.92 -1.80 11.33
N TYR A 74 20.96 -1.99 12.24
CA TYR A 74 21.16 -1.69 13.66
C TYR A 74 22.32 -2.49 14.26
N THR A 75 22.36 -3.81 14.03
CA THR A 75 23.42 -4.67 14.58
C THR A 75 24.79 -4.33 14.02
N TRP A 76 24.87 -4.05 12.71
CA TRP A 76 26.13 -3.65 12.08
C TRP A 76 26.59 -2.30 12.60
N SER A 77 25.74 -1.28 12.59
CA SER A 77 26.08 0.03 13.15
C SER A 77 26.48 -0.07 14.62
N ARG A 78 25.77 -0.86 15.43
CA ARG A 78 26.12 -1.09 16.85
C ARG A 78 27.47 -1.76 17.01
N SER A 79 27.82 -2.72 16.15
CA SER A 79 29.13 -3.39 16.21
C SER A 79 30.28 -2.44 15.91
N GLU A 80 30.11 -1.49 14.99
CA GLU A 80 31.09 -0.44 14.72
C GLU A 80 31.28 0.49 15.94
N PHE A 81 30.19 0.87 16.62
CA PHE A 81 30.27 1.68 17.84
C PHE A 81 30.91 0.95 19.02
N LEU A 82 30.68 -0.35 19.17
CA LEU A 82 31.24 -1.16 20.27
C LEU A 82 32.69 -1.58 20.02
N ASN A 83 33.07 -1.84 18.77
CA ASN A 83 34.44 -2.23 18.42
C ASN A 83 35.35 -1.01 18.19
N GLY A 84 34.78 0.15 17.85
CA GLY A 84 35.48 1.43 17.67
C GLY A 84 35.67 2.24 18.96
N SER A 85 35.22 1.75 20.12
CA SER A 85 35.37 2.44 21.42
C SER A 85 36.81 2.54 21.91
N ASP A 86 37.74 1.79 21.31
CA ASP A 86 39.18 1.90 21.57
C ASP A 86 39.87 3.02 20.75
N ASP A 87 39.17 3.62 19.78
CA ASP A 87 39.70 4.70 18.97
C ASP A 87 39.63 6.03 19.76
N PRO A 88 40.75 6.76 19.98
CA PRO A 88 40.76 7.98 20.79
C PRO A 88 39.80 9.08 20.33
N ARG A 89 39.32 9.02 19.08
CA ARG A 89 38.38 9.98 18.48
C ARG A 89 36.94 9.87 19.01
N TYR A 90 36.57 8.74 19.63
CA TYR A 90 35.19 8.47 20.04
C TYR A 90 35.02 8.31 21.56
N LYS A 91 36.06 8.61 22.35
CA LYS A 91 36.06 8.51 23.82
C LYS A 91 35.03 9.40 24.53
N ASP A 92 34.54 10.45 23.86
CA ASP A 92 33.67 11.47 24.46
C ASP A 92 32.18 11.25 24.15
N LEU A 93 31.82 10.17 23.46
CA LEU A 93 30.44 9.86 23.05
C LEU A 93 29.70 8.91 24.01
N CYS A 94 30.33 8.50 25.11
CA CYS A 94 29.78 7.61 26.13
C CYS A 94 29.57 8.29 27.48
#